data_AF-A0A060YYQ9-F1
#
_entry.id   AF-A0A060YYQ9-F1
#
_cell.length_a   1.000
_cell.length_b   1.000
_cell.length_c   1.000
_cell.angle_alpha   90.00
_cell.angle_beta   90.00
_cell.angle_gamma   90.00
#
_symmetry.space_group_name_H-M   'P 1'
#
loop_
_entity.id
_entity.type
_entity.pdbx_description
1 polymer ?
#
loop_
_entity_poly.entity_id
_entity_poly.type
_entity_poly.pdbx_seq_one_letter_code
_entity_poly.pdbx_strand_id
1 'polypeptide(L)'
;MKDWRAESDCKRKTLSSYYYSVSSLVDDIAFFIANDWKAGLKLENVDLQLAGSKSKVYGFASAHSNADRSSFSFQQFTCSVYSFSVPSKPPLSLDFQRRIASLPHHYTSNSEAYKDIIDTYGTHYISDGDLGGMMKRVTSIRTCLAALNKVFVSDVETCLSMGLDLDIPVGLPG
;
A
#
# COMPACT_ATOMS: atom_id res chain seq x y z
N MET A 1 -8.18 -21.50 5.36
CA MET A 1 -8.96 -20.29 5.04
C MET A 1 -10.41 -20.56 5.37
N LYS A 2 -11.16 -19.52 5.73
CA LYS A 2 -12.61 -19.56 5.92
C LYS A 2 -13.25 -18.48 5.04
N ASP A 3 -14.56 -18.57 4.86
CA ASP A 3 -15.35 -17.56 4.14
C ASP A 3 -14.83 -17.27 2.72
N TRP A 4 -14.30 -18.30 2.04
CA TRP A 4 -13.87 -18.17 0.65
C TRP A 4 -15.07 -17.87 -0.23
N ARG A 5 -15.02 -16.74 -0.95
CA ARG A 5 -16.05 -16.32 -1.88
C ARG A 5 -15.42 -16.01 -3.21
N ALA A 6 -15.97 -16.59 -4.28
CA ALA A 6 -15.70 -16.16 -5.63
C ALA A 6 -16.74 -15.13 -6.03
N GLU A 7 -16.29 -14.00 -6.54
CA GLU A 7 -17.15 -13.00 -7.18
C GLU A 7 -17.43 -13.47 -8.61
N SER A 8 -18.69 -13.41 -9.04
CA SER A 8 -19.09 -13.82 -10.41
C SER A 8 -18.48 -12.92 -11.48
N ASP A 9 -18.24 -11.65 -11.14
CA ASP A 9 -17.64 -10.63 -11.98
C ASP A 9 -16.50 -9.92 -11.25
N CYS A 10 -15.56 -9.38 -12.02
CA CYS A 10 -14.53 -8.49 -11.52
C CYS A 10 -15.17 -7.28 -10.81
N LYS A 11 -15.06 -7.22 -9.48
CA LYS A 11 -15.49 -6.04 -8.72
C LYS A 11 -14.49 -4.92 -8.94
N ARG A 12 -14.81 -4.04 -9.88
CA ARG A 12 -13.96 -2.92 -10.30
C ARG A 12 -14.06 -1.75 -9.32
N LYS A 13 -12.92 -1.21 -8.93
CA LYS A 13 -12.83 0.08 -8.22
C LYS A 13 -11.67 0.89 -8.79
N THR A 14 -12.00 2.09 -9.25
CA THR A 14 -11.06 3.10 -9.70
C THR A 14 -10.95 4.18 -8.63
N LEU A 15 -9.73 4.59 -8.32
CA LEU A 15 -9.43 5.70 -7.44
C LEU A 15 -8.48 6.63 -8.19
N SER A 16 -8.79 7.93 -8.18
CA SER A 16 -7.88 8.96 -8.66
C SER A 16 -7.81 10.10 -7.67
N SER A 17 -6.58 10.55 -7.39
CA SER A 17 -6.27 11.58 -6.43
C SER A 17 -5.00 12.33 -6.83
N TYR A 18 -4.74 13.48 -6.20
CA TYR A 18 -3.45 14.14 -6.24
C TYR A 18 -3.00 14.58 -4.85
N TYR A 19 -1.68 14.67 -4.68
CA TYR A 19 -1.03 14.94 -3.40
C TYR A 19 0.09 15.96 -3.56
N TYR A 20 0.22 16.87 -2.60
CA TYR A 20 1.29 17.86 -2.57
C TYR A 20 2.52 17.44 -1.77
N SER A 21 2.43 16.32 -1.02
CA SER A 21 3.54 15.81 -0.23
C SER A 21 3.70 14.30 -0.41
N VAL A 22 4.92 13.83 -0.18
CA VAL A 22 5.24 12.39 -0.16
C VAL A 22 4.48 11.67 0.95
N SER A 23 4.36 12.27 2.14
CA SER A 23 3.65 11.66 3.27
C SER A 23 2.18 11.40 2.95
N SER A 24 1.46 12.43 2.50
CA SER A 24 0.03 12.30 2.17
C SER A 24 -0.25 11.25 1.08
N LEU A 25 0.62 11.17 0.06
CA LEU A 25 0.56 10.13 -0.96
C LEU A 25 0.73 8.73 -0.35
N VAL A 26 1.73 8.55 0.52
CA VAL A 26 2.07 7.23 1.08
C VAL A 26 1.05 6.79 2.13
N ASP A 27 0.49 7.74 2.88
CA ASP A 27 -0.62 7.51 3.81
C ASP A 27 -1.87 7.01 3.07
N ASP A 28 -2.27 7.67 1.97
CA ASP A 28 -3.42 7.22 1.19
C ASP A 28 -3.18 5.86 0.53
N ILE A 29 -1.97 5.64 0.02
CA ILE A 29 -1.62 4.32 -0.50
C ILE A 29 -1.66 3.27 0.59
N ALA A 30 -1.32 3.58 1.84
CA ALA A 30 -1.43 2.63 2.94
C ALA A 30 -2.89 2.29 3.31
N PHE A 31 -3.88 3.02 2.81
CA PHE A 31 -5.32 2.78 3.06
C PHE A 31 -5.83 1.41 2.56
N PHE A 32 -5.08 0.69 1.71
CA PHE A 32 -5.44 -0.72 1.42
C PHE A 32 -5.37 -1.62 2.67
N ILE A 33 -4.67 -1.19 3.72
CA ILE A 33 -4.69 -1.82 5.03
C ILE A 33 -6.00 -1.38 5.72
N ALA A 34 -7.03 -2.20 5.56
CA ALA A 34 -8.39 -1.84 5.99
C ALA A 34 -8.58 -1.83 7.53
N ASN A 35 -7.71 -2.53 8.27
CA ASN A 35 -7.79 -2.65 9.72
C ASN A 35 -6.86 -1.67 10.43
N ASP A 36 -7.06 -1.52 11.74
CA ASP A 36 -6.12 -0.80 12.60
C ASP A 36 -4.87 -1.65 12.84
N TRP A 37 -3.95 -1.61 11.88
CA TRP A 37 -2.67 -2.31 11.95
C TRP A 37 -1.79 -1.83 13.13
N LYS A 38 -2.10 -0.67 13.73
CA LYS A 38 -1.36 -0.15 14.89
C LYS A 38 -1.83 -0.77 16.21
N ALA A 39 -2.96 -1.47 16.21
CA ALA A 39 -3.56 -2.02 17.42
C ALA A 39 -2.59 -2.93 18.19
N GLY A 40 -2.35 -2.62 19.46
CA GLY A 40 -1.46 -3.37 20.35
C GLY A 40 0.04 -3.07 20.19
N LEU A 41 0.44 -2.18 19.26
CA LEU A 41 1.82 -1.74 19.10
C LEU A 41 2.09 -0.45 19.89
N LYS A 42 3.26 -0.38 20.54
CA LYS A 42 3.76 0.85 21.16
C LYS A 42 4.52 1.66 20.12
N LEU A 43 3.80 2.43 19.32
CA LEU A 43 4.38 3.34 18.34
C LEU A 43 4.49 4.73 18.99
N GLU A 44 5.70 5.27 19.12
CA GLU A 44 5.89 6.64 19.59
C GLU A 44 5.30 7.62 18.56
N ASN A 45 4.39 8.50 19.00
CA ASN A 45 3.74 9.53 18.17
C ASN A 45 4.71 10.66 17.85
N VAL A 46 5.68 10.36 17.00
CA VAL A 46 6.38 11.37 16.20
C VAL A 46 5.65 11.40 14.84
N ASP A 47 5.55 12.54 14.16
CA ASP A 47 5.00 12.70 12.80
C ASP A 47 5.81 11.91 11.74
N LEU A 48 5.97 10.61 11.96
CA LEU A 48 6.82 9.71 11.21
C LEU A 48 5.94 8.86 10.31
N GLN A 49 6.20 8.93 9.01
CA GLN A 49 5.64 7.98 8.06
C GLN A 49 6.14 6.58 8.42
N LEU A 50 5.28 5.74 8.99
CA LEU A 50 5.63 4.37 9.37
C LEU A 50 5.21 3.39 8.28
N ALA A 51 3.90 3.31 8.01
CA ALA A 51 3.37 2.48 6.93
C ALA A 51 3.88 2.99 5.58
N GLY A 52 4.37 2.07 4.74
CA GLY A 52 4.81 2.41 3.38
C GLY A 52 6.12 3.19 3.26
N SER A 53 6.80 3.51 4.37
CA SER A 53 8.05 4.29 4.40
C SER A 53 9.22 3.68 3.62
N LYS A 54 9.22 2.37 3.42
CA LYS A 54 10.20 1.66 2.57
C LYS A 54 9.60 1.18 1.24
N SER A 55 8.42 1.68 0.87
CA SER A 55 7.76 1.26 -0.37
C SER A 55 8.43 1.86 -1.61
N LYS A 56 8.26 1.20 -2.76
CA LYS A 56 8.71 1.74 -4.06
C LYS A 56 8.11 3.11 -4.36
N VAL A 57 6.86 3.35 -3.95
CA VAL A 57 6.20 4.64 -4.14
C VAL A 57 6.84 5.72 -3.28
N TYR A 58 7.11 5.44 -2.00
CA TYR A 58 7.84 6.37 -1.15
C TYR A 58 9.20 6.72 -1.75
N GLY A 59 9.96 5.72 -2.22
CA GLY A 59 11.27 5.94 -2.85
C GLY A 59 11.16 6.80 -4.11
N PHE A 60 10.22 6.50 -5.00
CA PHE A 60 9.94 7.29 -6.20
C PHE A 60 9.57 8.74 -5.87
N ALA A 61 8.59 8.93 -4.98
CA ALA A 61 8.07 10.25 -4.64
C ALA A 61 9.12 11.10 -3.90
N SER A 62 9.87 10.49 -2.98
CA SER A 62 10.97 11.15 -2.27
C SER A 62 12.06 11.60 -3.22
N ALA A 63 12.48 10.74 -4.16
CA ALA A 63 13.51 11.10 -5.14
C ALA A 63 13.10 12.31 -6.00
N HIS A 64 11.84 12.37 -6.45
CA HIS A 64 11.35 13.49 -7.25
C HIS A 64 11.14 14.76 -6.42
N SER A 65 10.61 14.63 -5.19
CA SER A 65 10.45 15.77 -4.28
C SER A 65 11.78 16.37 -3.82
N ASN A 66 12.84 15.58 -3.74
CA ASN A 66 14.20 16.06 -3.42
C ASN A 66 14.86 16.74 -4.61
N ALA A 67 14.51 16.35 -5.84
CA ALA A 67 15.08 16.91 -7.05
C ALA A 67 14.40 18.22 -7.48
N ASP A 68 13.09 18.36 -7.27
CA ASP A 68 12.32 19.56 -7.62
C ASP A 68 11.03 19.65 -6.78
N ARG A 69 10.42 20.84 -6.74
CA ARG A 69 9.10 21.03 -6.18
C ARG A 69 8.10 20.22 -7.01
N SER A 70 7.63 19.13 -6.43
CA SER A 70 6.82 18.12 -7.11
C SER A 70 5.51 17.90 -6.36
N SER A 71 4.43 17.79 -7.11
CA SER A 71 3.19 17.16 -6.68
C SER A 71 3.07 15.78 -7.32
N PHE A 72 2.09 14.99 -6.89
CA PHE A 72 1.91 13.63 -7.35
C PHE A 72 0.46 13.40 -7.73
N SER A 73 0.23 12.87 -8.93
CA SER A 73 -1.05 12.28 -9.29
C SER A 73 -0.97 10.77 -9.01
N PHE A 74 -2.00 10.23 -8.39
CA PHE A 74 -2.12 8.82 -8.06
C PHE A 74 -3.40 8.28 -8.68
N GLN A 75 -3.27 7.19 -9.42
CA GLN A 75 -4.40 6.42 -9.88
C GLN A 75 -4.25 4.96 -9.52
N GLN A 76 -5.36 4.35 -9.15
CA GLN A 76 -5.43 2.94 -8.83
C GLN A 76 -6.65 2.33 -9.50
N PHE A 77 -6.43 1.21 -10.16
CA PHE A 77 -7.47 0.31 -10.64
C PHE A 77 -7.36 -1.01 -9.89
N THR A 78 -8.48 -1.49 -9.37
CA THR A 78 -8.58 -2.78 -8.66
C THR A 78 -9.70 -3.60 -9.25
N CYS A 79 -9.44 -4.90 -9.35
CA CYS A 79 -10.35 -5.92 -9.83
C CYS A 79 -10.31 -7.08 -8.85
N SER A 80 -11.25 -7.13 -7.92
CA SER A 80 -11.33 -8.24 -6.96
C SER A 80 -12.16 -9.37 -7.55
N VAL A 81 -11.66 -10.60 -7.44
CA VAL A 81 -12.27 -11.83 -7.97
C VAL A 81 -12.54 -12.84 -6.86
N TYR A 82 -11.76 -12.81 -5.79
CA TYR A 82 -12.00 -13.63 -4.60
C TYR A 82 -11.90 -12.79 -3.33
N SER A 83 -12.55 -13.24 -2.27
CA SER A 83 -12.30 -12.76 -0.92
C SER A 83 -12.13 -13.94 0.03
N PHE A 84 -11.34 -13.73 1.09
CA PHE A 84 -11.09 -14.76 2.09
C PHE A 84 -10.93 -14.15 3.49
N SER A 85 -11.03 -15.02 4.48
CA SER A 85 -10.62 -14.71 5.86
C SER A 85 -9.87 -15.87 6.48
N VAL A 86 -9.11 -15.58 7.53
CA VAL A 86 -8.33 -16.53 8.31
C VAL A 86 -9.10 -16.81 9.61
N PRO A 87 -9.16 -18.07 10.07
CA PRO A 87 -9.73 -18.38 11.39
C PRO A 87 -9.01 -17.61 12.50
N SER A 88 -9.69 -17.34 13.62
CA SER A 88 -9.10 -16.59 14.75
C SER A 88 -7.87 -17.26 15.38
N LYS A 89 -7.72 -18.57 15.21
CA LYS A 89 -6.56 -19.36 15.63
C LYS A 89 -6.06 -20.20 14.45
N PRO A 90 -5.34 -19.60 13.49
CA PRO A 90 -4.80 -20.37 12.38
C PRO A 90 -3.68 -21.29 12.86
N PRO A 91 -3.52 -22.49 12.27
CA PRO A 91 -2.36 -23.32 12.55
C PRO A 91 -1.09 -22.59 12.10
N LEU A 92 -0.07 -22.55 12.97
CA LEU A 92 1.22 -21.97 12.64
C LEU A 92 2.07 -22.97 11.84
N SER A 93 2.90 -22.47 10.92
CA SER A 93 3.86 -23.34 10.24
C SER A 93 4.89 -23.91 11.24
N LEU A 94 5.35 -25.14 11.00
CA LEU A 94 6.29 -25.81 11.89
C LEU A 94 7.58 -25.00 12.09
N ASP A 95 8.07 -24.37 11.02
CA ASP A 95 9.27 -23.56 11.08
C ASP A 95 9.08 -22.29 11.91
N PHE A 96 7.93 -21.63 11.79
CA PHE A 96 7.61 -20.48 12.64
C PHE A 96 7.52 -20.89 14.11
N GLN A 97 6.87 -22.00 14.42
CA GLN A 97 6.78 -22.53 15.79
C GLN A 97 8.17 -22.80 16.39
N ARG A 98 9.06 -23.46 15.65
CA ARG A 98 10.43 -23.75 16.09
C ARG A 98 11.22 -22.48 16.36
N ARG A 99 11.12 -21.49 15.46
CA ARG A 99 11.80 -20.21 15.59
C ARG A 99 11.30 -19.42 16.80
N ILE A 100 9.99 -19.33 17.01
CA ILE A 100 9.43 -18.68 18.20
C ILE A 100 9.87 -19.40 19.48
N ALA A 101 9.90 -20.74 19.49
CA ALA A 101 10.36 -21.52 20.64
C ALA A 101 11.85 -21.30 20.96
N SER A 102 12.65 -20.86 20.00
CA SER A 102 14.08 -20.55 20.17
C SER A 102 14.36 -19.12 20.64
N LEU A 103 13.34 -18.25 20.69
CA LEU A 103 13.54 -16.87 21.11
C LEU A 103 13.89 -16.78 22.60
N PRO A 104 14.79 -15.84 22.98
CA PRO A 104 14.98 -15.49 24.38
C PRO A 104 13.66 -15.10 25.05
N HIS A 105 13.47 -15.42 26.34
CA HIS A 105 12.22 -15.09 27.06
C HIS A 105 11.94 -13.60 27.18
N HIS A 106 12.98 -12.77 27.14
CA HIS A 106 12.88 -11.32 27.27
C HIS A 106 13.51 -10.63 26.07
N TYR A 107 12.80 -9.65 25.54
CA TYR A 107 13.35 -8.75 24.55
C TYR A 107 14.38 -7.82 25.19
N THR A 108 15.57 -7.76 24.61
CA THR A 108 16.64 -6.80 24.94
C THR A 108 16.96 -5.95 23.70
N SER A 109 17.52 -4.76 23.88
CA SER A 109 17.85 -3.84 22.76
C SER A 109 18.76 -4.46 21.68
N ASN A 110 19.57 -5.45 22.05
CA ASN A 110 20.50 -6.17 21.17
C ASN A 110 19.94 -7.53 20.68
N SER A 111 18.63 -7.75 20.78
CA SER A 111 18.01 -9.03 20.40
C SER A 111 17.90 -9.19 18.88
N GLU A 112 19.00 -9.52 18.21
CA GLU A 112 19.03 -9.87 16.78
C GLU A 112 18.05 -10.99 16.44
N ALA A 113 17.89 -11.97 17.34
CA ALA A 113 16.94 -13.07 17.16
C ALA A 113 15.50 -12.60 16.94
N TYR A 114 15.04 -11.54 17.61
CA TYR A 114 13.70 -10.99 17.40
C TYR A 114 13.59 -10.23 16.08
N LYS A 115 14.65 -9.51 15.68
CA LYS A 115 14.69 -8.80 14.40
C LYS A 115 14.64 -9.80 13.23
N ASP A 116 15.39 -10.90 13.33
CA ASP A 116 15.40 -11.97 12.33
C ASP A 116 14.01 -12.59 12.10
N ILE A 117 13.18 -12.72 13.15
CA ILE A 117 11.77 -13.14 13.00
C ILE A 117 10.99 -12.13 12.17
N ILE A 118 11.11 -10.84 12.48
CA ILE A 118 10.38 -9.77 11.80
C ILE A 118 10.83 -9.67 10.33
N ASP A 119 12.13 -9.78 10.07
CA ASP A 119 12.68 -9.72 8.72
C ASP A 119 12.30 -10.94 7.89
N THR A 120 12.15 -12.12 8.51
CA THR A 120 11.78 -13.37 7.83
C THR A 120 10.27 -13.50 7.60
N TYR A 121 9.44 -13.21 8.62
CA TYR A 121 8.00 -13.47 8.60
C TYR A 121 7.15 -12.22 8.44
N GLY A 122 7.77 -11.04 8.47
CA GLY A 122 7.10 -9.75 8.40
C GLY A 122 6.73 -9.17 9.77
N THR A 123 6.34 -7.90 9.76
CA THR A 123 5.82 -7.20 10.95
C THR A 123 4.37 -7.56 11.27
N HIS A 124 3.62 -8.03 10.27
CA HIS A 124 2.19 -8.35 10.34
C HIS A 124 1.91 -9.58 9.47
N TYR A 125 0.75 -10.22 9.69
CA TYR A 125 0.20 -11.24 8.80
C TYR A 125 -1.17 -10.82 8.28
N ILE A 126 -1.58 -11.34 7.12
CA ILE A 126 -2.87 -11.02 6.50
C ILE A 126 -3.95 -11.93 7.10
N SER A 127 -4.93 -11.35 7.79
CA SER A 127 -6.06 -12.06 8.39
C SER A 127 -7.27 -12.19 7.46
N ASP A 128 -7.39 -11.33 6.46
CA ASP A 128 -8.51 -11.21 5.54
C ASP A 128 -8.10 -10.34 4.36
N GLY A 129 -8.78 -10.49 3.23
CA GLY A 129 -8.52 -9.64 2.09
C GLY A 129 -9.22 -10.06 0.81
N ASP A 130 -9.15 -9.15 -0.16
CA ASP A 130 -9.60 -9.35 -1.53
C ASP A 130 -8.41 -9.76 -2.41
N LEU A 131 -8.62 -10.75 -3.27
CA LEU A 131 -7.66 -11.27 -4.23
C LEU A 131 -8.12 -10.98 -5.66
N GLY A 132 -7.17 -10.62 -6.52
CA GLY A 132 -7.44 -10.32 -7.93
C GLY A 132 -6.32 -9.49 -8.54
N GLY A 133 -6.68 -8.54 -9.41
CA GLY A 133 -5.74 -7.64 -10.08
C GLY A 133 -5.72 -6.25 -9.45
N MET A 134 -4.54 -5.63 -9.38
CA MET A 134 -4.38 -4.23 -8.98
C MET A 134 -3.31 -3.56 -9.83
N MET A 135 -3.65 -2.41 -10.42
CA MET A 135 -2.71 -1.50 -11.08
C MET A 135 -2.66 -0.20 -10.27
N LYS A 136 -1.44 0.26 -9.98
CA LYS A 136 -1.18 1.55 -9.35
C LYS A 136 -0.26 2.36 -10.27
N ARG A 137 -0.65 3.59 -10.56
CA ARG A 137 0.16 4.56 -11.31
C ARG A 137 0.37 5.79 -10.44
N VAL A 138 1.63 6.20 -10.33
CA VAL A 138 2.02 7.43 -9.64
C VAL A 138 2.80 8.26 -10.63
N THR A 139 2.33 9.48 -10.89
CA THR A 139 2.98 10.43 -11.79
C THR A 139 3.47 11.62 -10.99
N SER A 140 4.76 11.90 -11.06
CA SER A 140 5.32 13.13 -10.48
C SER A 140 5.10 14.31 -11.43
N ILE A 141 4.64 15.43 -10.88
CA ILE A 141 4.33 16.65 -11.60
C ILE A 141 5.23 17.76 -11.05
N ARG A 142 6.14 18.27 -11.89
CA ARG A 142 7.04 19.38 -11.54
C ARG A 142 6.21 20.67 -11.46
N THR A 143 5.91 21.14 -10.26
CA THR A 143 4.92 22.21 -10.06
C THR A 143 5.37 23.54 -10.65
N CYS A 144 6.67 23.83 -10.59
CA CYS A 144 7.23 25.06 -11.15
C CYS A 144 7.11 25.07 -12.68
N LEU A 145 7.40 23.93 -13.32
CA LEU A 145 7.26 23.77 -14.76
C LEU A 145 5.80 23.86 -15.20
N ALA A 146 4.88 23.24 -14.45
CA ALA A 146 3.44 23.34 -14.72
C ALA A 146 2.98 24.80 -14.65
N ALA A 147 3.39 25.53 -13.62
CA ALA A 147 3.09 26.96 -13.47
C ALA A 147 3.66 27.82 -14.61
N LEU A 148 4.91 27.58 -15.04
CA LEU A 148 5.51 28.27 -16.18
C LEU A 148 4.72 28.04 -17.48
N ASN A 149 4.14 26.85 -17.64
CA ASN A 149 3.28 26.51 -18.78
C ASN A 149 1.80 26.93 -18.57
N LYS A 150 1.47 27.61 -17.47
CA LYS A 150 0.10 28.04 -17.12
C LYS A 150 -0.89 26.86 -17.03
N VAL A 151 -0.42 25.70 -16.56
CA VAL A 151 -1.24 24.50 -16.35
C VAL A 151 -1.37 24.24 -14.85
N PHE A 152 -2.59 24.01 -14.37
CA PHE A 152 -2.81 23.63 -12.97
C PHE A 152 -2.52 22.14 -12.75
N VAL A 153 -2.02 21.79 -11.56
CA VAL A 153 -1.75 20.39 -11.18
C VAL A 153 -3.02 19.53 -11.29
N SER A 154 -4.18 20.09 -10.94
CA SER A 154 -5.48 19.44 -11.06
C SER A 154 -5.83 19.10 -12.52
N ASP A 155 -5.47 19.97 -13.47
CA ASP A 155 -5.75 19.73 -14.89
C ASP A 155 -4.90 18.56 -15.41
N VAL A 156 -3.63 18.49 -14.98
CA VAL A 156 -2.74 17.37 -15.30
C VAL A 156 -3.30 16.06 -14.74
N GLU A 157 -3.78 16.07 -13.49
CA GLU A 157 -4.43 14.90 -12.89
C GLU A 157 -5.67 14.48 -13.68
N THR A 158 -6.56 15.42 -14.01
CA THR A 158 -7.78 15.14 -14.78
C THR A 158 -7.45 14.51 -16.13
N CYS A 159 -6.47 15.06 -16.85
CA CYS A 159 -6.01 14.51 -18.13
C CYS A 159 -5.44 13.09 -17.99
N LEU A 160 -4.65 12.84 -16.94
CA LEU A 160 -4.09 11.51 -16.67
C LEU A 160 -5.19 10.49 -16.34
N SER A 161 -6.20 10.89 -15.58
CA SER A 161 -7.32 10.04 -15.18
C SER A 161 -8.15 9.60 -16.38
N MET A 162 -8.46 10.53 -17.30
CA MET A 162 -9.13 10.20 -18.56
C MET A 162 -8.34 9.18 -19.39
N GLY A 163 -7.01 9.27 -19.43
CA GLY A 163 -6.18 8.31 -20.17
C GLY A 163 -6.29 6.88 -19.64
N LEU A 164 -6.46 6.68 -18.32
CA LEU A 164 -6.62 5.33 -17.76
C LEU A 164 -7.94 4.69 -18.10
N ASP A 165 -9.01 5.48 -18.14
CA ASP A 165 -10.33 4.97 -18.53
C ASP A 165 -10.35 4.52 -19.99
N LEU A 166 -9.47 5.08 -20.84
CA LEU A 166 -9.29 4.69 -22.23
C LEU A 166 -8.34 3.48 -22.40
N ASP A 167 -7.29 3.39 -21.57
CA ASP A 167 -6.25 2.35 -21.65
C ASP A 167 -6.66 1.01 -21.02
N ILE A 168 -7.62 1.02 -20.08
CA ILE A 168 -8.14 -0.21 -19.46
C ILE A 168 -9.27 -0.73 -20.35
N PRO A 169 -9.11 -1.88 -21.02
CA PRO A 169 -10.18 -2.41 -21.87
C PRO A 169 -11.45 -2.60 -21.04
N VAL A 170 -12.46 -1.81 -21.36
CA VAL A 170 -13.84 -1.99 -20.93
C VAL A 170 -14.37 -3.24 -21.63
N GLY A 171 -13.92 -4.43 -21.22
CA GLY A 171 -14.19 -5.62 -22.01
C GLY A 171 -13.69 -6.92 -21.38
N LEU A 172 -14.46 -7.44 -20.43
CA LEU A 172 -14.77 -8.87 -20.44
C LEU A 172 -16.30 -8.93 -20.48
N PRO A 173 -16.92 -9.57 -21.48
CA PRO A 173 -18.36 -9.74 -21.51
C PRO A 173 -18.76 -10.64 -20.33
N GLY A 174 -19.89 -10.30 -19.70
CA GLY A 174 -20.53 -11.13 -18.68
C GLY A 174 -21.14 -12.41 -19.24
#